data_AF-A0AA90QGR1-F1
#
_entry.id   AF-A0AA90QGR1-F1
#
_cell.length_a   1.000
_cell.length_b   1.000
_cell.length_c   1.000
_cell.angle_alpha   90.00
_cell.angle_beta   90.00
_cell.angle_gamma   90.00
#
_symmetry.space_group_name_H-M   'P 1'
#
loop_
_entity.id
_entity.type
_entity.pdbx_description
1 polymer ?
#
loop_
_entity_poly.entity_id
_entity_poly.type
_entity_poly.pdbx_seq_one_letter_code
_entity_poly.pdbx_strand_id
1 'polypeptide(L)'
;MNKIFERLREKCPDLPDFFPHIFRHCWNDRFSDLMDKNKISEASEQKMRSALMGWAQTSGTAATYTRRHVRRKASAASLQMQGDMISGEKN
;
A
#
# COMPACT_ATOMS: atom_id res chain seq x y z
N MET A 1 -19.12 13.12 -0.35
CA MET A 1 -18.14 12.64 -1.34
C MET A 1 -18.66 11.52 -2.25
N ASN A 2 -19.53 10.62 -1.79
CA ASN A 2 -19.88 9.41 -2.55
C ASN A 2 -20.69 9.64 -3.85
N LYS A 3 -21.49 10.70 -3.95
CA LYS A 3 -22.34 10.98 -5.14
C LYS A 3 -21.56 11.05 -6.47
N ILE A 4 -20.35 11.61 -6.47
CA ILE A 4 -19.52 11.66 -7.70
C ILE A 4 -19.10 10.25 -8.12
N PHE A 5 -18.71 9.42 -7.15
CA PHE A 5 -18.30 8.04 -7.39
C PHE A 5 -19.47 7.15 -7.80
N GLU A 6 -20.65 7.38 -7.23
CA GLU A 6 -21.90 6.76 -7.68
C GLU A 6 -22.18 7.08 -9.14
N ARG A 7 -22.15 8.37 -9.52
CA ARG A 7 -22.37 8.77 -10.92
C ARG A 7 -21.32 8.22 -11.88
N LEU A 8 -20.06 8.14 -11.47
CA LEU A 8 -19.00 7.56 -12.30
C LEU A 8 -19.23 6.06 -12.55
N ARG A 9 -19.62 5.30 -11.53
CA ARG A 9 -19.97 3.87 -11.71
C ARG A 9 -21.20 3.67 -12.57
N GLU A 10 -22.21 4.55 -12.45
CA GLU A 10 -23.40 4.52 -13.32
C GLU A 10 -23.07 4.77 -14.79
N LYS A 11 -22.11 5.66 -15.08
CA LYS A 11 -21.80 6.09 -16.45
C LYS A 11 -20.69 5.29 -17.12
N CYS A 12 -19.87 4.59 -16.34
CA CYS A 12 -18.74 3.81 -16.83
C CYS A 12 -18.81 2.38 -16.25
N PRO A 13 -19.66 1.50 -16.78
CA PRO A 13 -19.88 0.15 -16.24
C PRO A 13 -18.65 -0.77 -16.33
N ASP A 14 -17.70 -0.45 -17.22
CA ASP A 14 -16.44 -1.19 -17.36
C ASP A 14 -15.45 -0.89 -16.23
N LEU A 15 -15.71 0.12 -15.39
CA LEU A 15 -14.87 0.40 -14.23
C LEU A 15 -15.20 -0.56 -13.09
N PRO A 16 -14.18 -1.10 -12.38
CA PRO A 16 -14.40 -1.92 -11.20
C PRO A 16 -15.10 -1.12 -10.10
N ASP A 17 -15.66 -1.77 -9.09
CA ASP A 17 -16.26 -1.02 -7.97
C ASP A 17 -15.17 -0.27 -7.19
N PHE A 18 -15.30 1.06 -7.09
CA PHE A 18 -14.32 1.93 -6.43
C PHE A 18 -14.99 3.02 -5.61
N PHE A 19 -14.38 3.35 -4.47
CA PHE A 19 -14.87 4.34 -3.51
C PHE A 19 -13.75 5.33 -3.16
N PRO A 20 -14.05 6.54 -2.68
CA PRO A 20 -13.03 7.52 -2.32
C PRO A 20 -11.89 6.95 -1.46
N HIS A 21 -12.24 6.02 -0.54
CA HIS A 21 -11.27 5.42 0.37
C HIS A 21 -10.22 4.53 -0.33
N ILE A 22 -10.55 3.90 -1.47
CA ILE A 22 -9.60 3.01 -2.16
C ILE A 22 -8.43 3.78 -2.74
N PHE A 23 -8.63 5.03 -3.18
CA PHE A 23 -7.54 5.89 -3.65
C PHE A 23 -6.57 6.21 -2.53
N ARG A 24 -7.07 6.36 -1.30
CA ARG A 24 -6.21 6.55 -0.13
C ARG A 24 -5.33 5.34 0.12
N HIS A 25 -5.88 4.12 0.01
CA HIS A 25 -5.07 2.91 0.11
C HIS A 25 -4.05 2.81 -1.01
N CYS A 26 -4.47 3.00 -2.26
CA CYS A 26 -3.60 2.94 -3.43
C CYS A 26 -2.44 3.94 -3.34
N TRP A 27 -2.72 5.18 -2.93
CA TRP A 27 -1.70 6.19 -2.73
C TRP A 27 -0.69 5.78 -1.65
N ASN A 28 -1.15 5.24 -0.51
CA ASN A 28 -0.26 4.82 0.56
C ASN A 28 0.61 3.62 0.19
N ASP A 29 0.06 2.66 -0.57
CA ASP A 29 0.82 1.51 -1.06
C ASP A 29 1.95 2.01 -2.00
N ARG A 30 1.60 2.85 -2.98
CA ARG A 30 2.58 3.48 -3.89
C ARG A 30 3.62 4.34 -3.17
N PHE A 31 3.20 5.06 -2.13
CA PHE A 31 4.11 5.86 -1.31
C PHE A 31 5.13 4.97 -0.60
N SER A 32 4.71 3.83 -0.06
CA SER A 32 5.61 2.89 0.62
C SER A 32 6.61 2.25 -0.36
N ASP A 33 6.17 1.90 -1.57
CA ASP A 33 7.07 1.43 -2.64
C ASP A 33 8.13 2.49 -3.01
N LEU A 34 7.73 3.77 -3.05
CA LEU A 34 8.65 4.87 -3.31
C LEU A 34 9.66 5.07 -2.16
N MET A 35 9.22 4.95 -0.90
CA MET A 35 10.11 5.04 0.26
C MET A 35 11.14 3.92 0.28
N ASP A 36 10.73 2.69 -0.06
CA ASP A 36 11.63 1.56 -0.23
C ASP A 36 12.69 1.83 -1.30
N LYS A 37 12.26 2.31 -2.48
CA LYS A 37 13.17 2.66 -3.58
C LYS A 37 14.22 3.68 -3.15
N ASN A 38 13.81 4.65 -2.34
CA ASN A 38 14.66 5.70 -1.81
C ASN A 38 15.40 5.32 -0.52
N LYS A 39 15.28 4.06 -0.06
CA LYS A 39 15.90 3.53 1.17
C LYS A 39 15.57 4.36 2.42
N ILE A 40 14.36 4.90 2.47
CA ILE A 40 13.86 5.67 3.62
C ILE A 40 13.46 4.72 4.73
N SER A 41 13.82 5.05 5.97
CA SER A 41 13.43 4.25 7.13
C SER A 41 11.92 4.35 7.42
N GLU A 42 11.36 3.29 8.01
CA GLU A 42 9.93 3.25 8.38
C GLU A 42 9.52 4.43 9.27
N ALA A 43 10.35 4.82 10.25
CA ALA A 43 10.06 5.95 11.12
C ALA A 43 9.98 7.29 10.35
N SER A 44 10.86 7.49 9.37
CA SER A 44 10.85 8.67 8.50
C SER A 44 9.67 8.65 7.54
N GLU A 45 9.38 7.50 6.94
CA GLU A 45 8.19 7.28 6.11
C GLU A 45 6.91 7.63 6.87
N GLN A 46 6.75 7.15 8.11
CA GLN A 46 5.57 7.43 8.92
C GLN A 46 5.41 8.92 9.21
N LYS A 47 6.51 9.64 9.48
CA LYS A 47 6.50 11.11 9.67
C LYS A 47 6.11 11.84 8.39
N MET A 48 6.73 11.50 7.25
CA MET A 48 6.44 12.09 5.95
C MET A 48 4.99 11.84 5.53
N ARG A 49 4.52 10.59 5.68
CA ARG A 49 3.13 10.21 5.41
C ARG A 49 2.16 11.01 6.27
N SER A 50 2.43 11.14 7.57
CA SER A 50 1.57 11.90 8.48
C SER A 50 1.46 13.36 8.05
N ALA A 51 2.58 13.99 7.66
CA ALA A 51 2.58 15.36 7.15
C ALA A 51 1.76 15.50 5.84
N LEU A 52 1.98 14.63 4.86
CA LEU A 52 1.27 14.67 3.57
C LEU A 52 -0.23 14.38 3.70
N MET A 53 -0.60 13.56 4.68
CA MET A 53 -1.98 13.14 4.91
C MET A 53 -2.75 14.01 5.89
N GLY A 54 -2.10 15.01 6.49
CA GLY A 54 -2.70 15.86 7.51
C GLY A 54 -3.01 15.10 8.82
N TRP A 55 -2.26 14.05 9.13
CA TRP A 55 -2.42 13.30 10.36
C TRP A 55 -1.50 13.81 11.46
N ALA A 56 -1.99 13.79 12.70
CA ALA A 56 -1.11 13.92 13.86
C ALA A 56 -0.11 12.76 13.87
N GLN A 57 1.19 13.06 14.06
CA GLN A 57 2.25 12.05 14.10
C GLN A 57 2.04 11.01 15.20
N THR A 58 1.36 11.39 16.28
CA THR A 58 1.00 10.54 17.42
C THR A 58 -0.25 9.69 17.18
N SER A 59 -1.00 9.90 16.09
CA SER A 59 -2.27 9.20 15.85
C SER A 59 -2.13 7.70 15.56
N GLY A 60 -0.91 7.23 15.26
CA GLY A 60 -0.67 5.83 14.86
C GLY A 60 -1.24 5.45 13.49
N THR A 61 -1.98 6.34 12.82
CA THR A 61 -2.64 6.05 11.53
C THR A 61 -1.63 5.65 10.46
N ALA A 62 -0.49 6.34 10.41
CA ALA A 62 0.58 6.05 9.45
C ALA A 62 1.18 4.64 9.63
N ALA A 63 1.26 4.14 10.86
CA ALA A 63 1.82 2.83 11.17
C ALA A 63 0.94 1.67 10.63
N THR A 64 -0.37 1.89 10.46
CA THR A 64 -1.27 0.89 9.84
C THR A 64 -0.83 0.56 8.42
N TYR A 65 -0.43 1.59 7.65
CA TYR A 65 -0.01 1.41 6.27
C TYR A 65 1.38 0.78 6.16
N THR A 66 2.35 1.21 6.99
CA THR A 66 3.67 0.56 6.96
C THR A 66 3.59 -0.90 7.40
N ARG A 67 2.79 -1.23 8.41
CA ARG A 67 2.57 -2.63 8.83
C ARG A 67 2.00 -3.50 7.71
N ARG A 68 1.02 -2.99 6.96
CA ARG A 68 0.44 -3.68 5.79
C ARG A 68 1.50 -3.91 4.71
N HIS A 69 2.31 -2.89 4.43
CA HIS A 69 3.40 -2.97 3.45
C HIS A 69 4.47 -3.99 3.84
N VAL A 70 4.94 -3.96 5.09
CA VAL A 70 5.90 -4.92 5.64
C VAL A 70 5.35 -6.34 5.56
N ARG A 71 4.07 -6.56 5.93
CA ARG A 71 3.42 -7.87 5.80
C ARG A 71 3.43 -8.38 4.36
N ARG A 72 3.08 -7.52 3.38
CA ARG A 72 3.11 -7.88 1.95
C ARG A 72 4.51 -8.30 1.50
N LYS A 73 5.54 -7.54 1.91
CA LYS A 73 6.94 -7.85 1.59
C LYS A 73 7.41 -9.17 2.22
N ALA A 74 7.05 -9.41 3.48
CA ALA A 74 7.36 -10.67 4.16
C ALA A 74 6.72 -11.87 3.44
N SER A 75 5.46 -11.76 3.02
CA SER A 75 4.80 -12.79 2.23
C SER A 75 5.47 -13.03 0.89
N ALA A 76 5.85 -11.96 0.17
CA ALA A 76 6.55 -12.10 -1.11
C ALA A 76 7.92 -12.78 -0.96
N ALA A 77 8.70 -12.39 0.05
CA ALA A 77 9.99 -13.02 0.34
C ALA A 77 9.83 -14.51 0.70
N SER A 78 8.83 -14.85 1.51
CA SER A 78 8.53 -16.24 1.86
C SER A 78 8.15 -17.10 0.65
N LEU A 79 7.37 -16.55 -0.30
CA LEU A 79 7.04 -17.24 -1.55
C LEU A 79 8.25 -17.43 -2.45
N GLN A 80 9.14 -16.43 -2.52
CA GLN A 80 10.39 -16.53 -3.26
C GLN A 80 11.26 -17.66 -2.71
N MET A 81 11.46 -17.72 -1.39
CA MET A 81 12.24 -18.79 -0.76
C MET A 81 11.67 -20.18 -1.08
N GLN A 82 10.34 -20.33 -1.09
CA GLN A 82 9.69 -21.59 -1.46
C GLN A 82 9.94 -21.95 -2.94
N GLY A 83 9.84 -20.98 -3.85
CA GLY A 83 10.12 -21.19 -5.26
C GLY A 83 11.58 -21.59 -5.51
N ASP A 84 12.52 -20.96 -4.83
CA ASP A 84 13.96 -21.24 -4.95
C ASP A 84 14.30 -22.66 -4.48
N MET A 85 13.65 -23.15 -3.41
CA MET A 85 13.80 -24.55 -2.95
C MET A 85 13.30 -25.55 -4.00
N ILE A 86 12.11 -25.34 -4.57
CA ILE A 86 11.51 -26.25 -5.56
C ILE A 86 12.29 -26.27 -6.88
N SER A 87 12.87 -25.13 -7.27
CA SER A 87 13.66 -25.01 -8.51
C SER A 87 15.10 -25.50 -8.34
N GLY A 88 15.67 -25.41 -7.14
CA GLY A 88 16.97 -25.98 -6.80
C GLY A 88 16.99 -27.51 -6.76
N GLU A 89 15.87 -28.17 -6.48
CA GLU A 89 15.76 -29.65 -6.51
C GLU A 89 15.70 -30.25 -7.93
N LYS A 90 15.55 -29.43 -8.98
CA LYS A 90 15.41 -29.88 -10.38
C LYS A 90 16.71 -29.83 -11.19
N ASN A 91 17.85 -29.52 -10.58
CA ASN A 91 19.18 -29.53 -11.22
C ASN A 91 20.06 -30.65 -10.66
#